data_AF-A0A517X061-F1
#
_entry.id   AF-A0A517X061-F1
#
_cell.length_a   1.000
_cell.length_b   1.000
_cell.length_c   1.000
_cell.angle_alpha   90.00
_cell.angle_beta   90.00
_cell.angle_gamma   90.00
#
_symmetry.space_group_name_H-M   'P 1'
#
loop_
_entity.id
_entity.type
_entity.pdbx_description
1 polymer ?
#
loop_
_entity_poly.entity_id
_entity_poly.type
_entity_poly.pdbx_seq_one_letter_code
_entity_poly.pdbx_strand_id
1 'polypeptide(L)'
;MSSLMELVEQGETLTLLFIIAVLYYVGQLAVAHNGQLKKWGLRISLLTLTAYVLFEASRNGIDDATALLAIVLRGLILAGLALGMSWILLSALDFLFAPLGRWNRSWQATVRQRQHNKAQKQRERTEKEHRQREQDEWNRMAPEREQQQRAQQQAEAQRQADQRQREEIRLSCQLLYDQHAPALQARFPRERLADYFAQYLTDAFPPNLVETRAALLKETLVASLEQTTGNKQKFSSLNEIAEYFQEQKQEIESLNYDAQTRQSFLSSLNVQEDRAIREFLST
;
A
#
# COMPACT_ATOMS: atom_id res chain seq x y z
N MET A 1 47.14 -45.29 52.94
CA MET A 1 45.77 -45.85 52.81
C MET A 1 45.51 -46.94 53.85
N SER A 2 46.49 -47.79 54.17
CA SER A 2 46.38 -48.84 55.21
C SER A 2 45.92 -48.32 56.58
N SER A 3 46.47 -47.21 57.07
CA SER A 3 46.11 -46.63 58.38
C SER A 3 44.70 -46.03 58.45
N LEU A 4 44.11 -45.64 57.31
CA LEU A 4 42.71 -45.18 57.27
C LEU A 4 41.73 -46.36 57.30
N MET A 5 42.12 -47.49 56.70
CA MET A 5 41.34 -48.72 56.76
C MET A 5 41.34 -49.31 58.18
N GLU A 6 42.49 -49.33 58.85
CA GLU A 6 42.59 -49.75 60.25
C GLU A 6 41.74 -48.89 61.18
N LEU A 7 41.69 -47.57 60.98
CA LEU A 7 40.84 -46.67 61.77
C LEU A 7 39.34 -46.94 61.56
N VAL A 8 38.94 -47.33 60.34
CA VAL A 8 37.56 -47.72 60.03
C VAL A 8 37.21 -49.06 60.66
N GLU A 9 38.17 -49.99 60.76
CA GLU A 9 37.98 -51.30 61.40
C GLU A 9 37.96 -51.22 62.93
N GLN A 10 38.67 -50.26 63.54
CA GLN A 10 38.72 -50.05 65.00
C GLN A 10 37.43 -49.45 65.60
N GLY A 11 36.41 -49.15 64.79
CA GLY A 11 35.09 -48.75 65.28
C GLY A 11 34.97 -47.30 65.75
N GLU A 12 35.95 -46.44 65.45
CA GLU A 12 35.87 -44.99 65.72
C GLU A 12 35.04 -44.25 64.66
N THR A 13 33.82 -44.71 64.40
CA THR A 13 32.94 -44.10 63.40
C THR A 13 32.61 -42.64 63.72
N LEU A 14 32.66 -42.26 65.00
CA LEU A 14 32.32 -40.91 65.47
C LEU A 14 33.40 -39.88 65.08
N THR A 15 34.68 -40.23 65.16
CA THR A 15 35.78 -39.32 64.77
C THR A 15 35.78 -39.08 63.26
N LEU A 16 35.52 -40.13 62.47
CA LEU A 16 35.37 -40.03 61.01
C LEU A 16 34.17 -39.18 60.61
N LEU A 17 33.01 -39.36 61.25
CA LEU A 17 31.83 -38.53 60.99
C LEU A 17 32.10 -37.06 61.33
N PHE A 18 32.83 -36.79 62.41
CA PHE A 18 33.25 -35.43 62.76
C PHE A 18 34.15 -34.81 61.69
N ILE A 19 35.17 -35.54 61.22
CA ILE A 19 36.06 -35.07 60.14
C ILE A 19 35.27 -34.78 58.87
N ILE A 20 34.34 -35.65 58.48
CA ILE A 20 33.47 -35.44 57.31
C ILE A 20 32.62 -34.20 57.49
N ALA A 21 32.03 -33.99 58.67
CA ALA A 21 31.21 -32.80 58.95
C ALA A 21 32.03 -31.51 58.83
N VAL A 22 33.26 -31.50 59.35
CA VAL A 22 34.18 -30.35 59.24
C VAL A 22 34.57 -30.09 57.78
N LEU A 23 34.99 -31.12 57.05
CA LEU A 23 35.34 -31.00 55.63
C LEU A 23 34.16 -30.55 54.78
N TYR A 24 32.96 -31.06 55.08
CA TYR A 24 31.72 -30.65 54.42
C TYR A 24 31.41 -29.18 54.68
N TYR A 25 31.53 -28.72 55.93
CA TYR A 25 31.29 -27.33 56.30
C TYR A 25 32.29 -26.37 55.63
N VAL A 26 33.60 -26.68 55.71
CA VAL A 26 34.66 -25.89 55.06
C VAL A 26 34.48 -25.87 53.55
N GLY A 27 34.17 -27.02 52.94
CA GLY A 27 33.92 -27.12 51.52
C GLY A 27 32.66 -26.37 51.07
N GLN A 28 31.59 -26.38 51.86
CA GLN A 28 30.41 -25.55 51.60
C GLN A 28 30.76 -24.06 51.59
N LEU A 29 31.56 -23.60 52.56
CA LEU A 29 31.98 -22.21 52.64
C LEU A 29 32.85 -21.81 51.44
N ALA A 30 33.79 -22.68 51.02
CA ALA A 30 34.66 -22.45 49.88
C ALA A 30 33.89 -22.35 48.54
N VAL A 31 32.83 -23.16 48.39
CA VAL A 31 32.07 -23.29 47.13
C VAL A 31 30.78 -22.44 47.11
N ALA A 32 30.48 -21.71 48.19
CA ALA A 32 29.23 -20.94 48.36
C ALA A 32 28.94 -19.99 47.17
N HIS A 33 29.97 -19.42 46.54
CA HIS A 33 29.83 -18.45 45.46
C HIS A 33 29.75 -19.04 44.04
N ASN A 34 30.06 -20.34 43.84
CA ASN A 34 30.08 -20.94 42.51
C ASN A 34 29.22 -22.21 42.43
N GLY A 35 27.96 -22.02 42.05
CA GLY A 35 26.99 -23.12 41.93
C GLY A 35 27.39 -24.22 40.93
N GLN A 36 28.29 -23.95 39.97
CA GLN A 36 28.78 -24.99 39.07
C GLN A 36 29.75 -25.95 39.77
N LEU A 37 30.65 -25.44 40.63
CA LEU A 37 31.59 -26.28 41.39
C LEU A 37 30.84 -27.18 42.38
N LYS A 38 29.74 -26.70 42.97
CA LYS A 38 28.87 -27.51 43.84
C LYS A 38 28.33 -28.75 43.10
N LYS A 39 27.85 -28.56 41.87
CA LYS A 39 27.33 -29.66 41.02
C LYS A 39 28.43 -30.65 40.64
N TRP A 40 29.62 -30.16 40.30
CA TRP A 40 30.76 -31.04 39.95
C TRP A 40 31.25 -31.86 41.14
N GLY A 41 31.38 -31.25 42.32
CA GLY A 41 31.76 -32.01 43.52
C GLY A 41 30.74 -33.08 43.89
N LEU A 42 29.44 -32.80 43.76
CA LEU A 42 28.38 -33.79 43.97
C LEU A 42 28.50 -34.97 42.98
N ARG A 43 28.75 -34.69 41.70
CA ARG A 43 28.97 -35.73 40.68
C ARG A 43 30.17 -36.61 41.01
N ILE A 44 31.29 -36.02 41.45
CA ILE A 44 32.51 -36.76 41.84
C ILE A 44 32.23 -37.65 43.05
N SER A 45 31.51 -37.15 44.05
CA SER A 45 31.12 -37.92 45.23
C SER A 45 30.21 -39.10 44.87
N LEU A 46 29.21 -38.87 44.02
CA LEU A 46 28.31 -39.93 43.53
C LEU A 46 29.05 -41.00 42.72
N LEU A 47 29.97 -40.59 41.85
CA LEU A 47 30.82 -41.51 41.10
C LEU A 47 31.71 -42.34 42.04
N THR A 48 32.27 -41.71 43.08
CA THR A 48 33.11 -42.39 44.07
C THR A 48 32.31 -43.43 44.85
N LEU A 49 31.10 -43.07 45.30
CA LEU A 49 30.17 -43.99 45.99
C LEU A 49 29.85 -45.21 45.10
N THR A 50 29.47 -44.93 43.85
CA THR A 50 29.05 -45.98 42.90
C THR A 50 30.21 -46.91 42.58
N ALA A 51 31.41 -46.36 42.32
CA ALA A 51 32.61 -47.14 42.05
C ALA A 51 33.01 -48.01 43.25
N TYR A 52 32.89 -47.49 44.48
CA TYR A 52 33.22 -48.24 45.69
C TYR A 52 32.27 -49.43 45.92
N VAL A 53 30.95 -49.19 45.85
CA VAL A 53 29.94 -50.25 46.01
C VAL A 53 30.11 -51.32 44.94
N LEU A 54 30.33 -50.94 43.68
CA LEU A 54 30.52 -51.88 42.59
C LEU A 54 31.80 -52.72 42.76
N PHE A 55 32.89 -52.09 43.20
CA PHE A 55 34.16 -52.76 43.47
C PHE A 55 34.03 -53.80 44.59
N GLU A 56 33.46 -53.42 45.74
CA GLU A 56 33.26 -54.32 46.88
C GLU A 56 32.30 -55.47 46.54
N ALA A 57 31.19 -55.17 45.86
CA ALA A 57 30.25 -56.18 45.39
C ALA A 57 30.90 -57.20 44.45
N SER A 58 31.80 -56.75 43.56
CA SER A 58 32.51 -57.63 42.64
C SER A 58 33.54 -58.54 43.32
N ARG A 59 34.09 -58.10 44.45
CA ARG A 59 35.18 -58.81 45.13
C ARG A 59 34.69 -59.80 46.18
N ASN A 60 33.69 -59.43 46.97
CA ASN A 60 33.30 -60.18 48.16
C ASN A 60 31.99 -60.97 48.00
N GLY A 61 31.26 -60.78 46.89
CA GLY A 61 29.91 -61.34 46.72
C GLY A 61 28.87 -60.65 47.61
N ILE A 62 27.59 -60.81 47.30
CA ILE A 62 26.47 -60.23 48.07
C ILE A 62 25.60 -61.39 48.57
N ASP A 63 26.06 -62.04 49.64
CA ASP A 63 25.35 -63.21 50.19
C ASP A 63 24.47 -62.84 51.40
N ASP A 64 24.69 -61.68 52.03
CA ASP A 64 23.95 -61.23 53.22
C ASP A 64 23.56 -59.74 53.17
N ALA A 65 22.37 -59.43 53.67
CA ALA A 65 21.84 -58.07 53.78
C ALA A 65 22.64 -57.21 54.77
N THR A 66 23.20 -57.82 55.83
CA THR A 66 24.05 -57.11 56.80
C THR A 66 25.37 -56.65 56.17
N ALA A 67 25.96 -57.47 55.29
CA ALA A 67 27.15 -57.16 54.53
C ALA A 67 26.90 -56.01 53.54
N LEU A 68 25.73 -56.02 52.86
CA LEU A 68 25.34 -54.94 51.95
C LEU A 68 25.22 -53.60 52.71
N LEU A 69 24.59 -53.59 53.89
CA LEU A 69 24.46 -52.38 54.70
C LEU A 69 25.83 -51.84 55.13
N ALA A 70 26.75 -52.72 55.55
CA ALA A 70 28.10 -52.31 55.94
C ALA A 70 28.89 -51.72 54.75
N ILE A 71 28.77 -52.31 53.55
CA ILE A 71 29.41 -51.80 52.31
C ILE A 71 28.85 -50.42 51.95
N VAL A 72 27.52 -50.25 51.98
CA VAL A 72 26.88 -48.97 51.68
C VAL A 72 27.30 -47.89 52.68
N LEU A 73 27.34 -48.21 53.98
CA LEU A 73 27.76 -47.27 55.01
C LEU A 73 29.22 -46.83 54.83
N ARG A 74 30.14 -47.77 54.56
CA ARG A 74 31.55 -47.46 54.27
C ARG A 74 31.69 -46.62 53.00
N GLY A 75 30.93 -46.95 51.97
CA GLY A 75 30.87 -46.18 50.73
C GLY A 75 30.39 -44.75 50.96
N LEU A 76 29.38 -44.54 51.81
CA LEU A 76 28.85 -43.22 52.15
C LEU A 76 29.92 -42.35 52.83
N ILE A 77 30.69 -42.93 53.76
CA ILE A 77 31.79 -42.25 54.47
C ILE A 77 32.87 -41.82 53.46
N LEU A 78 33.30 -42.73 52.57
CA LEU A 78 34.28 -42.42 51.52
C LEU A 78 33.77 -41.35 50.55
N ALA A 79 32.50 -41.42 50.17
CA ALA A 79 31.87 -40.44 49.30
C ALA A 79 31.79 -39.05 49.96
N GLY A 80 31.54 -38.99 51.28
CA GLY A 80 31.57 -37.75 52.06
C GLY A 80 32.96 -37.11 52.12
N LEU A 81 34.00 -37.91 52.34
CA LEU A 81 35.39 -37.44 52.31
C LEU A 81 35.79 -36.95 50.91
N ALA A 82 35.48 -37.71 49.87
CA ALA A 82 35.75 -37.33 48.48
C ALA A 82 35.02 -36.04 48.08
N LEU A 83 33.79 -35.85 48.57
CA LEU A 83 33.04 -34.61 48.36
C LEU A 83 33.75 -33.41 48.98
N GLY A 84 34.12 -33.50 50.25
CA GLY A 84 34.81 -32.42 50.97
C GLY A 84 36.16 -32.06 50.32
N MET A 85 36.97 -33.06 49.98
CA MET A 85 38.26 -32.86 49.30
C MET A 85 38.09 -32.29 47.89
N SER A 86 37.09 -32.76 47.13
CA SER A 86 36.83 -32.26 45.78
C SER A 86 36.50 -30.77 45.78
N TRP A 87 35.69 -30.30 46.73
CA TRP A 87 35.35 -28.87 46.84
C TRP A 87 36.56 -27.99 47.16
N ILE A 88 37.48 -28.44 48.01
CA ILE A 88 38.72 -27.72 48.33
C ILE A 88 39.63 -27.66 47.09
N LEU A 89 39.87 -28.81 46.44
CA LEU A 89 40.72 -28.91 45.26
C LEU A 89 40.17 -28.10 44.08
N LEU A 90 38.87 -28.18 43.82
CA LEU A 90 38.21 -27.44 42.75
C LEU A 90 38.29 -25.93 42.97
N SER A 91 38.15 -25.46 44.21
CA SER A 91 38.27 -24.04 44.55
C SER A 91 39.71 -23.54 44.35
N ALA A 92 40.71 -24.35 44.74
CA ALA A 92 42.12 -24.05 44.50
C ALA A 92 42.46 -24.02 43.00
N LEU A 93 41.90 -24.94 42.21
CA LEU A 93 42.04 -24.97 40.76
C LEU A 93 41.38 -23.74 40.12
N ASP A 94 40.16 -23.38 40.49
CA ASP A 94 39.48 -22.20 39.93
C ASP A 94 40.29 -20.91 40.18
N PHE A 95 40.92 -20.80 41.36
CA PHE A 95 41.83 -19.69 41.68
C PHE A 95 43.09 -19.67 40.79
N LEU A 96 43.72 -20.83 40.58
CA LEU A 96 44.90 -20.96 39.71
C LEU A 96 44.59 -20.71 38.23
N PHE A 97 43.40 -21.10 37.77
CA PHE A 97 42.98 -21.00 36.36
C PHE A 97 42.16 -19.73 36.03
N ALA A 98 41.76 -18.93 37.02
CA ALA A 98 41.11 -17.64 36.84
C ALA A 98 41.77 -16.70 35.80
N PRO A 99 43.11 -16.54 35.73
CA PRO A 99 43.74 -15.67 34.74
C PRO A 99 43.59 -16.19 33.29
N LEU A 100 43.59 -17.52 33.10
CA LEU A 100 43.38 -18.14 31.78
C LEU A 100 41.94 -17.95 31.29
N GLY A 101 40.97 -17.93 32.20
CA GLY A 101 39.57 -17.62 31.88
C GLY A 101 39.35 -16.20 31.35
N ARG A 102 40.13 -15.21 31.83
CA ARG A 102 40.05 -13.81 31.34
C ARG A 102 40.53 -13.67 29.89
N TRP A 103 41.56 -14.42 29.52
CA TRP A 103 42.08 -14.45 28.15
C TRP A 103 41.05 -15.03 27.17
N ASN A 104 40.36 -16.10 27.54
CA ASN A 104 39.36 -16.72 26.66
C ASN A 104 38.19 -15.75 26.33
N ARG A 105 37.76 -14.93 27.29
CA ARG A 105 36.64 -13.98 27.09
C ARG A 105 36.99 -12.85 26.12
N SER A 106 38.21 -12.31 26.14
CA SER A 106 38.63 -11.25 25.20
C SER A 106 38.71 -11.77 23.77
N TRP A 107 39.12 -13.02 23.61
CA TRP A 107 39.19 -13.68 22.30
C TRP A 107 37.78 -13.89 21.71
N GLN A 108 36.82 -14.35 22.52
CA GLN A 108 35.43 -14.51 22.09
C GLN A 108 34.78 -13.17 21.69
N ALA A 109 35.05 -12.08 22.41
CA ALA A 109 34.54 -10.75 22.05
C ALA A 109 35.07 -10.31 20.67
N THR A 110 36.35 -10.54 20.41
CA THR A 110 36.99 -10.20 19.12
C THR A 110 36.39 -11.01 17.96
N VAL A 111 36.11 -12.30 18.17
CA VAL A 111 35.49 -13.16 17.15
C VAL A 111 34.05 -12.71 16.85
N ARG A 112 33.26 -12.38 17.87
CA ARG A 112 31.88 -11.87 17.68
C ARG A 112 31.86 -10.56 16.90
N GLN A 113 32.77 -9.64 17.21
CA GLN A 113 32.86 -8.36 16.49
C GLN A 113 33.22 -8.56 15.01
N ARG A 114 34.12 -9.50 14.69
CA ARG A 114 34.42 -9.86 13.29
C ARG A 114 33.22 -10.47 12.58
N GLN A 115 32.41 -11.27 13.26
CA GLN A 115 31.18 -11.83 12.68
C GLN A 115 30.13 -10.75 12.39
N HIS A 116 29.93 -9.79 13.30
CA HIS A 116 29.01 -8.67 13.07
C HIS A 116 29.42 -7.80 11.88
N ASN A 117 30.70 -7.46 11.75
CA ASN A 117 31.19 -6.66 10.62
C ASN A 117 31.01 -7.37 9.28
N LYS A 118 31.21 -8.70 9.24
CA LYS A 118 30.95 -9.51 8.03
C LYS A 118 29.48 -9.51 7.66
N ALA A 119 28.59 -9.67 8.65
CA ALA A 119 27.15 -9.65 8.44
C ALA A 119 26.65 -8.28 7.95
N GLN A 120 27.16 -7.17 8.49
CA GLN A 120 26.84 -5.82 8.02
C GLN A 120 27.27 -5.62 6.58
N LYS A 121 28.50 -6.01 6.23
CA LYS A 121 29.00 -5.88 4.85
C LYS A 121 28.22 -6.74 3.85
N GLN A 122 27.69 -7.88 4.27
CA GLN A 122 26.78 -8.68 3.44
C GLN A 122 25.45 -7.98 3.22
N ARG A 123 24.85 -7.39 4.26
CA ARG A 123 23.60 -6.62 4.15
C ARG A 123 23.73 -5.43 3.21
N GLU A 124 24.82 -4.69 3.29
CA GLU A 124 25.09 -3.57 2.39
C GLU A 124 25.20 -4.01 0.93
N ARG A 125 25.82 -5.18 0.66
CA ARG A 125 25.91 -5.73 -0.69
C ARG A 125 24.54 -6.12 -1.22
N THR A 126 23.76 -6.85 -0.43
CA THR A 126 22.41 -7.26 -0.82
C THR A 126 21.49 -6.05 -1.05
N GLU A 127 21.61 -4.99 -0.25
CA GLU A 127 20.82 -3.78 -0.42
C GLU A 127 21.24 -2.98 -1.66
N LYS A 128 22.53 -2.96 -2.01
CA LYS A 128 23.01 -2.36 -3.27
C LYS A 128 22.53 -3.15 -4.48
N GLU A 129 22.60 -4.47 -4.43
CA GLU A 129 22.07 -5.34 -5.50
C GLU A 129 20.56 -5.17 -5.65
N HIS A 130 19.81 -5.07 -4.55
CA HIS A 130 18.38 -4.82 -4.59
C HIS A 130 18.06 -3.48 -5.25
N ARG A 131 18.74 -2.40 -4.83
CA ARG A 131 18.58 -1.07 -5.44
C ARG A 131 18.93 -1.06 -6.92
N GLN A 132 19.97 -1.79 -7.32
CA GLN A 132 20.33 -1.91 -8.73
C GLN A 132 19.26 -2.65 -9.53
N ARG A 133 18.71 -3.75 -9.00
CA ARG A 133 17.62 -4.49 -9.66
C ARG A 133 16.37 -3.64 -9.80
N GLU A 134 15.98 -2.91 -8.76
CA GLU A 134 14.83 -2.00 -8.82
C GLU A 134 15.07 -0.88 -9.85
N GLN A 135 16.29 -0.32 -9.90
CA GLN A 135 16.64 0.70 -10.89
C GLN A 135 16.61 0.14 -12.32
N ASP A 136 17.10 -1.08 -12.52
CA ASP A 136 17.09 -1.76 -13.81
C ASP A 136 15.68 -2.12 -14.25
N GLU A 137 14.83 -2.61 -13.34
CA GLU A 137 13.41 -2.86 -13.59
C GLU A 137 12.67 -1.56 -13.94
N TRP A 138 12.93 -0.49 -13.20
CA TRP A 138 12.39 0.84 -13.50
C TRP A 138 12.80 1.34 -14.89
N ASN A 139 14.08 1.17 -15.24
CA ASN A 139 14.61 1.55 -16.55
C ASN A 139 14.04 0.68 -17.68
N ARG A 140 13.83 -0.62 -17.44
CA ARG A 140 13.17 -1.53 -18.39
C ARG A 140 11.72 -1.16 -18.63
N MET A 141 11.02 -0.68 -17.59
CA MET A 141 9.63 -0.19 -17.68
C MET A 141 9.51 1.26 -18.15
N ALA A 142 10.62 1.98 -18.41
CA ALA A 142 10.57 3.35 -18.93
C ALA A 142 9.80 3.48 -20.27
N PRO A 143 10.08 2.67 -21.31
CA PRO A 143 9.37 2.78 -22.59
C PRO A 143 7.87 2.47 -22.48
N GLU A 144 7.48 1.46 -21.67
CA GLU A 144 6.06 1.15 -21.45
C GLU A 144 5.33 2.30 -20.76
N ARG A 145 5.96 2.96 -19.79
CA ARG A 145 5.38 4.12 -19.12
C ARG A 145 5.21 5.30 -20.05
N GLU A 146 6.19 5.56 -20.92
CA GLU A 146 6.04 6.58 -21.96
C GLU A 146 4.91 6.24 -22.94
N GLN A 147 4.79 4.99 -23.37
CA GLN A 147 3.71 4.56 -24.25
C GLN A 147 2.34 4.69 -23.58
N GLN A 148 2.21 4.28 -22.32
CA GLN A 148 0.99 4.45 -21.54
C GLN A 148 0.63 5.92 -21.34
N GLN A 149 1.61 6.77 -21.01
CA GLN A 149 1.38 8.22 -20.87
C GLN A 149 0.95 8.84 -22.20
N ARG A 150 1.59 8.49 -23.31
CA ARG A 150 1.20 8.97 -24.65
C ARG A 150 -0.20 8.49 -25.01
N ALA A 151 -0.54 7.23 -24.75
CA ALA A 151 -1.88 6.70 -25.01
C ALA A 151 -2.95 7.40 -24.16
N GLN A 152 -2.66 7.68 -22.88
CA GLN A 152 -3.55 8.44 -22.01
C GLN A 152 -3.73 9.88 -22.50
N GLN A 153 -2.65 10.57 -22.86
CA GLN A 153 -2.70 11.92 -23.41
C GLN A 153 -3.48 11.96 -24.73
N GLN A 154 -3.28 10.98 -25.62
CA GLN A 154 -4.04 10.86 -26.87
C GLN A 154 -5.53 10.61 -26.61
N ALA A 155 -5.86 9.71 -25.68
CA ALA A 155 -7.26 9.45 -25.32
C ALA A 155 -7.93 10.65 -24.66
N GLU A 156 -7.20 11.44 -23.87
CA GLU A 156 -7.70 12.69 -23.29
C GLU A 156 -7.88 13.79 -24.34
N ALA A 157 -6.89 13.97 -25.22
CA ALA A 157 -6.99 14.91 -26.34
C ALA A 157 -8.17 14.59 -27.26
N GLN A 158 -8.38 13.30 -27.57
CA GLN A 158 -9.53 12.86 -28.36
C GLN A 158 -10.86 13.16 -27.65
N ARG A 159 -10.95 12.86 -26.35
CA ARG A 159 -12.15 13.18 -25.57
C ARG A 159 -12.46 14.68 -25.56
N GLN A 160 -11.44 15.52 -25.42
CA GLN A 160 -11.60 16.98 -25.47
C GLN A 160 -12.01 17.46 -26.86
N ALA A 161 -11.44 16.90 -27.93
CA ALA A 161 -11.83 17.22 -29.30
C ALA A 161 -13.30 16.84 -29.57
N ASP A 162 -13.71 15.64 -29.17
CA ASP A 162 -15.08 15.16 -29.32
C ASP A 162 -16.09 16.00 -28.50
N GLN A 163 -15.68 16.55 -27.35
CA GLN A 163 -16.51 17.45 -26.54
C GLN A 163 -16.69 18.80 -27.23
N ARG A 164 -15.58 19.40 -27.69
CA ARG A 164 -15.63 20.68 -28.44
C ARG A 164 -16.52 20.60 -29.67
N GLN A 165 -16.42 19.51 -30.42
CA GLN A 165 -17.27 19.28 -31.60
C GLN A 165 -18.76 19.26 -31.22
N ARG A 166 -19.14 18.61 -30.12
CA ARG A 166 -20.53 18.56 -29.65
C ARG A 166 -21.03 19.93 -29.21
N GLU A 167 -20.21 20.68 -28.49
CA GLU A 167 -20.53 22.05 -28.07
C GLU A 167 -20.72 22.98 -29.26
N GLU A 168 -19.84 22.92 -30.27
CA GLU A 168 -19.95 23.68 -31.50
C GLU A 168 -21.23 23.35 -32.27
N ILE A 169 -21.58 22.06 -32.35
CA ILE A 169 -22.84 21.62 -32.96
C ILE A 169 -24.05 22.21 -32.22
N ARG A 170 -24.10 22.12 -30.88
CA ARG A 170 -25.20 22.69 -30.08
C ARG A 170 -25.30 24.20 -30.27
N LEU A 171 -24.16 24.89 -30.22
CA LEU A 171 -24.07 26.34 -30.43
C LEU A 171 -24.60 26.72 -31.81
N SER A 172 -24.23 25.98 -32.86
CA SER A 172 -24.70 26.27 -34.21
C SER A 172 -26.22 26.15 -34.36
N CYS A 173 -26.85 25.16 -33.71
CA CYS A 173 -28.30 25.01 -33.68
C CYS A 173 -28.97 26.13 -32.87
N GLN A 174 -28.38 26.49 -31.72
CA GLN A 174 -28.87 27.57 -30.87
C GLN A 174 -28.84 28.91 -31.61
N LEU A 175 -27.73 29.22 -32.30
CA LEU A 175 -27.60 30.44 -33.10
C LEU A 175 -28.63 30.51 -34.23
N LEU A 176 -28.86 29.40 -34.94
CA LEU A 176 -29.90 29.34 -35.99
C LEU A 176 -31.29 29.63 -35.42
N TYR A 177 -31.60 29.07 -34.25
CA TYR A 177 -32.86 29.34 -33.57
C TYR A 177 -32.97 30.80 -33.14
N ASP A 178 -31.96 31.33 -32.46
CA ASP A 178 -31.98 32.70 -31.93
C ASP A 178 -32.09 33.74 -33.06
N GLN A 179 -31.43 33.51 -34.20
CA GLN A 179 -31.53 34.35 -35.39
C GLN A 179 -32.96 34.45 -35.94
N HIS A 180 -33.77 33.40 -35.79
CA HIS A 180 -35.13 33.34 -36.32
C HIS A 180 -36.19 33.16 -35.22
N ALA A 181 -35.86 33.48 -33.97
CA ALA A 181 -36.70 33.21 -32.82
C ALA A 181 -38.12 33.79 -32.96
N PRO A 182 -38.35 35.04 -33.45
CA PRO A 182 -39.70 35.58 -33.59
C PRO A 182 -40.62 34.74 -34.49
N ALA A 183 -40.08 34.17 -35.57
CA ALA A 183 -40.84 33.36 -36.52
C ALA A 183 -41.02 31.91 -36.05
N LEU A 184 -40.07 31.39 -35.26
CA LEU A 184 -40.07 30.00 -34.77
C LEU A 184 -40.85 29.82 -33.47
N GLN A 185 -40.83 30.81 -32.57
CA GLN A 185 -41.30 30.66 -31.18
C GLN A 185 -42.76 30.19 -31.06
N ALA A 186 -43.62 30.57 -32.00
CA ALA A 186 -45.02 30.15 -32.02
C ALA A 186 -45.20 28.63 -32.22
N ARG A 187 -44.31 27.97 -32.97
CA ARG A 187 -44.42 26.54 -33.33
C ARG A 187 -43.37 25.69 -32.64
N PHE A 188 -42.23 26.28 -32.35
CA PHE A 188 -41.09 25.65 -31.71
C PHE A 188 -40.64 26.54 -30.54
N PRO A 189 -41.29 26.43 -29.37
CA PRO A 189 -40.95 27.26 -28.22
C PRO A 189 -39.56 26.89 -27.66
N ARG A 190 -38.95 27.83 -26.94
CA ARG A 190 -37.56 27.69 -26.44
C ARG A 190 -37.42 26.49 -25.50
N GLU A 191 -38.44 26.20 -24.71
CA GLU A 191 -38.50 25.05 -23.80
C GLU A 191 -38.38 23.74 -24.59
N ARG A 192 -39.08 23.63 -25.73
CA ARG A 192 -39.02 22.45 -26.59
C ARG A 192 -37.64 22.26 -27.23
N LEU A 193 -36.95 23.36 -27.56
CA LEU A 193 -35.56 23.30 -28.03
C LEU A 193 -34.62 22.80 -26.92
N ALA A 194 -34.76 23.33 -25.72
CA ALA A 194 -33.97 22.91 -24.57
C ALA A 194 -34.20 21.42 -24.25
N ASP A 195 -35.45 20.96 -24.27
CA ASP A 195 -35.81 19.55 -24.10
C ASP A 195 -35.18 18.68 -25.19
N TYR A 196 -35.18 19.14 -26.45
CA TYR A 196 -34.53 18.42 -27.53
C TYR A 196 -33.02 18.29 -27.32
N PHE A 197 -32.34 19.34 -26.86
CA PHE A 197 -30.91 19.28 -26.52
C PHE A 197 -30.65 18.29 -25.37
N ALA A 198 -31.46 18.36 -24.33
CA ALA A 198 -31.37 17.49 -23.15
C ALA A 198 -31.69 16.02 -23.46
N GLN A 199 -32.53 15.73 -24.46
CA GLN A 199 -32.91 14.36 -24.80
C GLN A 199 -32.05 13.75 -25.91
N TYR A 200 -31.65 14.54 -26.91
CA TYR A 200 -31.08 14.03 -28.16
C TYR A 200 -29.65 14.47 -28.44
N LEU A 201 -29.19 15.58 -27.86
CA LEU A 201 -27.84 16.12 -28.06
C LEU A 201 -27.00 16.10 -26.78
N THR A 202 -27.19 15.11 -25.90
CA THR A 202 -26.42 14.99 -24.65
C THR A 202 -24.97 14.54 -24.87
N ASP A 203 -24.12 14.75 -23.88
CA ASP A 203 -22.72 14.27 -23.88
C ASP A 203 -22.61 12.73 -23.84
N ALA A 204 -23.70 12.04 -23.52
CA ALA A 204 -23.75 10.58 -23.48
C ALA A 204 -23.78 9.94 -24.88
N PHE A 205 -24.19 10.68 -25.92
CA PHE A 205 -24.25 10.15 -27.29
C PHE A 205 -22.96 10.39 -28.06
N PRO A 206 -22.52 9.45 -28.92
CA PRO A 206 -21.30 9.63 -29.72
C PRO A 206 -21.40 10.85 -30.66
N PRO A 207 -20.28 11.52 -30.98
CA PRO A 207 -20.28 12.79 -31.72
C PRO A 207 -20.99 12.68 -33.08
N ASN A 208 -20.76 11.60 -33.83
CA ASN A 208 -21.40 11.37 -35.14
C ASN A 208 -22.94 11.32 -35.05
N LEU A 209 -23.47 10.77 -33.95
CA LEU A 209 -24.93 10.70 -33.74
C LEU A 209 -25.49 12.06 -33.34
N VAL A 210 -24.75 12.83 -32.52
CA VAL A 210 -25.10 14.21 -32.17
C VAL A 210 -25.13 15.08 -33.42
N GLU A 211 -24.16 14.93 -34.32
CA GLU A 211 -24.11 15.63 -35.60
C GLU A 211 -25.32 15.31 -36.49
N THR A 212 -25.63 14.02 -36.65
CA THR A 212 -26.80 13.57 -37.44
C THR A 212 -28.11 14.15 -36.88
N ARG A 213 -28.30 14.09 -35.56
CA ARG A 213 -29.52 14.60 -34.90
C ARG A 213 -29.61 16.12 -34.94
N ALA A 214 -28.47 16.80 -34.92
CA ALA A 214 -28.41 18.25 -35.07
C ALA A 214 -28.74 18.68 -36.50
N ALA A 215 -28.27 17.93 -37.51
CA ALA A 215 -28.66 18.16 -38.90
C ALA A 215 -30.18 18.04 -39.10
N LEU A 216 -30.79 16.98 -38.57
CA LEU A 216 -32.25 16.80 -38.58
C LEU A 216 -33.00 17.94 -37.87
N LEU A 217 -32.48 18.40 -36.74
CA LEU A 217 -33.05 19.55 -36.03
C LEU A 217 -32.98 20.81 -36.90
N LYS A 218 -31.82 21.10 -37.51
CA LYS A 218 -31.67 22.25 -38.42
C LYS A 218 -32.65 22.19 -39.58
N GLU A 219 -32.79 21.03 -40.23
CA GLU A 219 -33.77 20.81 -41.29
C GLU A 219 -35.20 21.08 -40.81
N THR A 220 -35.54 20.61 -39.61
CA THR A 220 -36.87 20.83 -39.01
C THR A 220 -37.13 22.31 -38.73
N LEU A 221 -36.13 23.04 -38.23
CA LEU A 221 -36.23 24.48 -38.00
C LEU A 221 -36.40 25.24 -39.32
N VAL A 222 -35.62 24.90 -40.34
CA VAL A 222 -35.72 25.52 -41.68
C VAL A 222 -37.08 25.24 -42.31
N ALA A 223 -37.56 23.99 -42.28
CA ALA A 223 -38.88 23.63 -42.80
C ALA A 223 -40.01 24.37 -42.05
N SER A 224 -39.83 24.61 -40.75
CA SER A 224 -40.78 25.40 -39.96
C SER A 224 -40.81 26.86 -40.41
N LEU A 225 -39.65 27.45 -40.74
CA LEU A 225 -39.54 28.81 -41.29
C LEU A 225 -40.18 28.93 -42.67
N GLU A 226 -39.96 27.94 -43.54
CA GLU A 226 -40.58 27.90 -44.87
C GLU A 226 -42.10 27.83 -44.81
N GLN A 227 -42.65 27.11 -43.83
CA GLN A 227 -44.09 27.08 -43.62
C GLN A 227 -44.65 28.38 -43.05
N THR A 228 -43.91 29.06 -42.16
CA THR A 228 -44.32 30.38 -41.64
C THR A 228 -44.27 31.44 -42.74
N THR A 229 -43.27 31.41 -43.61
CA THR A 229 -43.16 32.30 -44.78
C THR A 229 -44.08 31.89 -45.94
N GLY A 230 -44.46 30.61 -46.00
CA GLY A 230 -45.40 30.04 -46.97
C GLY A 230 -46.86 30.43 -46.71
N ASN A 231 -47.19 30.90 -45.51
CA ASN A 231 -48.38 31.73 -45.30
C ASN A 231 -48.10 33.14 -45.84
N LYS A 232 -47.67 33.22 -47.11
CA LYS A 232 -47.60 34.47 -47.86
C LYS A 232 -49.00 35.06 -47.74
N GLN A 233 -49.12 36.21 -47.08
CA GLN A 233 -50.34 36.99 -47.19
C GLN A 233 -50.63 37.10 -48.67
N LYS A 234 -51.69 36.41 -49.12
CA LYS A 234 -52.14 36.50 -50.49
C LYS A 234 -52.76 37.87 -50.61
N PHE A 235 -51.95 38.83 -51.02
CA PHE A 235 -52.45 40.14 -51.36
C PHE A 235 -53.41 39.98 -52.54
N SER A 236 -54.59 40.57 -52.40
CA SER A 236 -55.65 40.54 -53.41
C SER A 236 -55.37 41.57 -54.51
N SER A 237 -54.51 42.55 -54.26
CA SER A 237 -54.16 43.61 -55.21
C SER A 237 -52.77 44.21 -54.92
N LEU A 238 -52.18 44.89 -55.92
CA LEU A 238 -50.96 45.69 -55.74
C LEU A 238 -51.12 46.81 -54.70
N ASN A 239 -52.33 47.37 -54.56
CA ASN A 239 -52.60 48.40 -53.55
C ASN A 239 -52.49 47.83 -52.14
N GLU A 240 -52.97 46.60 -51.92
CA GLU A 240 -52.87 45.93 -50.62
C GLU A 240 -51.40 45.67 -50.24
N ILE A 241 -50.54 45.36 -51.22
CA ILE A 241 -49.09 45.25 -51.02
C ILE A 241 -48.51 46.60 -50.57
N ALA A 242 -48.80 47.66 -51.34
CA ALA A 242 -48.28 48.99 -51.05
C ALA A 242 -48.75 49.51 -49.68
N GLU A 243 -50.03 49.33 -49.34
CA GLU A 243 -50.59 49.71 -48.04
C GLU A 243 -49.93 48.96 -46.89
N TYR A 244 -49.77 47.64 -46.99
CA TYR A 244 -49.11 46.82 -45.97
C TYR A 244 -47.66 47.26 -45.73
N PHE A 245 -46.87 47.44 -46.79
CA PHE A 245 -45.47 47.86 -46.64
C PHE A 245 -45.35 49.31 -46.19
N GLN A 246 -46.29 50.18 -46.53
CA GLN A 246 -46.33 51.55 -46.03
C GLN A 246 -46.65 51.61 -44.53
N GLU A 247 -47.60 50.80 -44.05
CA GLU A 247 -47.89 50.66 -42.62
C GLU A 247 -46.66 50.16 -41.85
N GLN A 248 -45.97 49.14 -42.38
CA GLN A 248 -44.74 48.61 -41.78
C GLN A 248 -43.59 49.64 -41.75
N LYS A 249 -43.43 50.47 -42.79
CA LYS A 249 -42.46 51.58 -42.79
C LYS A 249 -42.78 52.59 -41.69
N GLN A 250 -44.05 52.97 -41.54
CA GLN A 250 -44.51 53.89 -40.49
C GLN A 250 -44.28 53.31 -39.10
N GLU A 251 -44.52 52.01 -38.91
CA GLU A 251 -44.26 51.33 -37.65
C GLU A 251 -42.77 51.37 -37.30
N ILE A 252 -41.87 51.02 -38.23
CA ILE A 252 -40.41 51.07 -38.04
C ILE A 252 -39.93 52.50 -37.73
N GLU A 253 -40.52 53.51 -38.37
CA GLU A 253 -40.20 54.93 -38.11
C GLU A 253 -40.67 55.40 -36.74
N SER A 254 -41.78 54.86 -36.24
CA SER A 254 -42.32 55.17 -34.91
C SER A 254 -41.49 54.55 -33.77
N LEU A 255 -40.76 53.47 -34.05
CA LEU A 255 -39.90 52.80 -33.10
C LEU A 255 -38.60 53.60 -32.89
N ASN A 256 -38.17 53.70 -31.63
CA ASN A 256 -37.06 54.56 -31.22
C ASN A 256 -35.68 53.93 -31.49
N TYR A 257 -35.47 53.40 -32.70
CA TYR A 257 -34.19 52.83 -33.14
C TYR A 257 -33.20 53.92 -33.55
N ASP A 258 -31.91 53.63 -33.41
CA ASP A 258 -30.87 54.48 -33.98
C ASP A 258 -30.96 54.52 -35.52
N ALA A 259 -30.43 55.58 -36.12
CA ALA A 259 -30.57 55.84 -37.55
C ALA A 259 -29.98 54.72 -38.43
N GLN A 260 -28.91 54.05 -37.97
CA GLN A 260 -28.25 53.01 -38.76
C GLN A 260 -29.07 51.72 -38.77
N THR A 261 -29.55 51.29 -37.61
CA THR A 261 -30.44 50.12 -37.47
C THR A 261 -31.74 50.34 -38.25
N ARG A 262 -32.33 51.54 -38.13
CA ARG A 262 -33.53 51.91 -38.88
C ARG A 262 -33.32 51.83 -40.39
N GLN A 263 -32.21 52.37 -40.90
CA GLN A 263 -31.88 52.30 -42.32
C GLN A 263 -31.71 50.85 -42.80
N SER A 264 -31.11 49.99 -41.99
CA SER A 264 -30.95 48.57 -42.31
C SER A 264 -32.30 47.86 -42.43
N PHE A 265 -33.24 48.14 -41.51
CA PHE A 265 -34.59 47.58 -41.58
C PHE A 265 -35.35 48.09 -42.79
N LEU A 266 -35.35 49.40 -43.05
CA LEU A 266 -36.02 49.98 -44.22
C LEU A 266 -35.47 49.43 -45.55
N SER A 267 -34.14 49.23 -45.63
CA SER A 267 -33.53 48.61 -46.82
C SER A 267 -33.96 47.15 -46.99
N SER A 268 -34.03 46.37 -45.91
CA SER A 268 -34.51 44.98 -45.98
C SER A 268 -35.98 44.92 -46.38
N LEU A 269 -36.80 45.81 -45.84
CA LEU A 269 -38.22 45.90 -46.11
C LEU A 269 -38.50 46.26 -47.58
N ASN A 270 -37.76 47.22 -48.17
CA ASN A 270 -37.88 47.55 -49.59
C ASN A 270 -37.55 46.36 -50.50
N VAL A 271 -36.57 45.53 -50.14
CA VAL A 271 -36.24 44.31 -50.90
C VAL A 271 -37.38 43.28 -50.81
N GLN A 272 -38.06 43.20 -49.67
CA GLN A 272 -39.23 42.33 -49.50
C GLN A 272 -40.43 42.85 -50.29
N GLU A 273 -40.67 44.16 -50.29
CA GLU A 273 -41.71 44.84 -51.08
C GLU A 273 -41.52 44.56 -52.58
N ASP A 274 -40.32 44.82 -53.10
CA ASP A 274 -39.97 44.54 -54.50
C ASP A 274 -40.20 43.07 -54.87
N ARG A 275 -39.88 42.15 -53.95
CA ARG A 275 -40.07 40.72 -54.17
C ARG A 275 -41.55 40.35 -54.20
N ALA A 276 -42.35 40.89 -53.28
CA ALA A 276 -43.79 40.67 -53.22
C ALA A 276 -44.49 41.20 -54.48
N ILE A 277 -44.13 42.40 -54.95
CA ILE A 277 -44.65 42.99 -56.19
C ILE A 277 -44.30 42.10 -57.39
N ARG A 278 -43.04 41.67 -57.53
CA ARG A 278 -42.63 40.79 -58.63
C ARG A 278 -43.37 39.46 -58.61
N GLU A 279 -43.54 38.86 -57.44
CA GLU A 279 -44.26 37.60 -57.30
C GLU A 279 -45.72 37.76 -57.70
N PHE A 280 -46.40 38.81 -57.23
CA PHE A 280 -47.78 39.13 -57.60
C PHE A 280 -47.95 39.33 -59.11
N LEU A 281 -47.03 40.04 -59.76
CA LEU A 281 -47.06 40.26 -61.20
C LEU A 281 -46.72 39.02 -62.04
N SER A 282 -46.06 38.02 -61.44
CA SER A 282 -45.68 36.78 -62.12
C SER A 282 -46.74 35.68 -62.07
N THR A 283 -47.82 35.90 -61.29
CA THR A 283 -48.93 34.96 -61.10
C THR A 283 -50.07 35.26 -62.08
#